data_AF-A0A838FW20-F1
#
_entry.id   AF-A0A838FW20-F1
#
_cell.length_a   1.000
_cell.length_b   1.000
_cell.length_c   1.000
_cell.angle_alpha   90.00
_cell.angle_beta   90.00
_cell.angle_gamma   90.00
#
_symmetry.space_group_name_H-M   'P 1'
#
loop_
_entity.id
_entity.type
_entity.pdbx_description
1 polymer ?
#
loop_
_entity_poly.entity_id
_entity_poly.type
_entity_poly.pdbx_seq_one_letter_code
_entity_poly.pdbx_strand_id
1 'polypeptide(L)'
;TPEGEPEVRRAEPVNPDDLIRAQAVLAATAASPTATPALNRYEVRPLRKTFVRVVIDGKSSGAVERWVAPGEALSFRGQRIAVEVSDPEAVEIRKNGRTAQRGDVDVRLE
;
A
#
# COMPACT_ATOMS: atom_id res chain seq x y z
N THR A 1 22.11 47.01 -0.37
CA THR A 1 22.42 45.67 0.17
C THR A 1 22.90 45.84 1.59
N PRO A 2 22.22 45.22 2.56
CA PRO A 2 22.75 43.99 3.12
C PRO A 2 21.74 42.83 3.10
N GLU A 3 22.31 41.64 3.01
CA GLU A 3 21.68 40.34 2.85
C GLU A 3 21.01 39.87 4.14
N GLY A 4 19.81 39.28 3.99
CA GLY A 4 19.03 38.70 5.07
C GLY A 4 19.66 37.44 5.62
N GLU A 5 20.00 37.49 6.90
CA GLU A 5 20.39 36.38 7.75
C GLU A 5 19.25 35.34 7.78
N PRO A 6 19.51 34.02 7.76
CA PRO A 6 18.44 33.03 7.82
C PRO A 6 17.78 33.10 9.20
N GLU A 7 16.58 33.67 9.28
CA GLU A 7 15.72 33.61 10.46
C GLU A 7 15.48 32.13 10.84
N VAL A 8 16.29 31.65 11.78
CA VAL A 8 16.04 30.41 12.50
C VAL A 8 14.76 30.63 13.28
N ARG A 9 13.63 30.21 12.70
CA ARG A 9 12.34 30.16 13.39
C ARG A 9 12.48 29.25 14.59
N ARG A 10 12.72 29.87 15.76
CA ARG A 10 12.73 29.24 17.07
C ARG A 10 11.37 28.55 17.21
N ALA A 11 11.34 27.22 17.15
CA ALA A 11 10.12 26.45 17.30
C ALA A 11 9.46 26.86 18.61
N GLU A 12 8.22 27.35 18.55
CA GLU A 12 7.41 27.58 19.74
C GLU A 12 7.35 26.27 20.57
N PRO A 13 7.39 26.36 21.90
CA PRO A 13 7.29 25.17 22.74
C PRO A 13 5.95 24.48 22.42
N VAL A 14 6.05 23.29 21.82
CA VAL A 14 4.90 22.49 21.45
C VAL A 14 4.10 22.15 22.70
N ASN A 15 2.86 22.63 22.77
CA ASN A 15 1.96 22.30 23.88
C ASN A 15 1.68 20.79 23.85
N PRO A 16 1.65 20.11 25.01
CA PRO A 16 1.37 18.67 25.06
C PRO A 16 -0.01 18.32 24.47
N ASP A 17 -0.98 19.24 24.52
CA ASP A 17 -2.30 19.07 23.88
C ASP A 17 -2.20 19.03 22.33
N ASP A 18 -1.27 19.79 21.74
CA ASP A 18 -1.03 19.79 20.29
C ASP A 18 -0.26 18.53 19.87
N LEU A 19 0.65 18.02 20.71
CA LEU A 19 1.27 16.71 20.50
C LEU A 19 0.27 15.56 20.59
N ILE A 20 -0.73 15.64 21.49
CA ILE A 20 -1.81 14.64 21.58
C ILE A 20 -2.73 14.77 20.37
N ARG A 21 -3.06 15.99 19.92
CA ARG A 21 -3.88 16.20 18.73
C ARG A 21 -3.15 15.75 17.45
N ALA A 22 -1.86 16.02 17.32
CA ALA A 22 -1.02 15.56 16.22
C ALA A 22 -0.84 14.03 16.25
N GLN A 23 -0.68 13.41 17.43
CA GLN A 23 -0.70 11.96 17.58
C GLN A 23 -2.08 11.36 17.32
N ALA A 24 -3.17 12.02 17.68
CA ALA A 24 -4.53 11.56 17.38
C ALA A 24 -4.84 11.69 15.89
N VAL A 25 -4.32 12.72 15.22
CA VAL A 25 -4.37 12.85 13.75
C VAL A 25 -3.50 11.77 13.11
N LEU A 26 -2.24 11.57 13.53
CA LEU A 26 -1.39 10.49 13.02
C LEU A 26 -1.98 9.10 13.31
N ALA A 27 -2.59 8.90 14.47
CA ALA A 27 -3.27 7.68 14.86
C ALA A 27 -4.59 7.52 14.10
N ALA A 28 -5.30 8.58 13.72
CA ALA A 28 -6.44 8.49 12.82
C ALA A 28 -6.02 8.17 11.38
N THR A 29 -4.85 8.67 10.94
CA THR A 29 -4.24 8.31 9.64
C THR A 29 -3.64 6.89 9.65
N ALA A 30 -3.18 6.38 10.80
CA ALA A 30 -2.64 5.04 10.97
C ALA A 30 -3.69 3.99 11.38
N ALA A 31 -4.79 4.42 12.00
CA ALA A 31 -5.91 3.61 12.48
C ALA A 31 -7.21 4.12 11.88
N SER A 32 -7.32 3.95 10.56
CA SER A 32 -8.62 3.79 9.93
C SER A 32 -8.75 2.35 9.44
N PRO A 33 -9.19 1.38 10.26
CA PRO A 33 -10.14 0.39 9.80
C PRO A 33 -11.51 1.03 9.95
N THR A 34 -11.82 2.02 9.11
CA THR A 34 -13.21 2.37 8.80
C THR A 34 -13.91 1.04 8.54
N ALA A 35 -14.99 0.80 9.27
CA ALA A 35 -15.86 -0.35 9.14
C ALA A 35 -16.58 -0.31 7.77
N THR A 36 -15.81 -0.43 6.69
CA THR A 36 -16.25 -0.95 5.41
C THR A 36 -16.20 -2.47 5.50
N PRO A 37 -17.10 -3.22 4.83
CA PRO A 37 -17.08 -4.68 4.86
C PRO A 37 -15.65 -5.14 4.61
N ALA A 38 -15.09 -5.95 5.52
CA ALA A 38 -13.65 -6.17 5.63
C ALA A 38 -13.05 -6.59 4.27
N LEU A 39 -12.54 -5.62 3.52
CA LEU A 39 -11.90 -5.86 2.24
C LEU A 39 -10.61 -6.62 2.52
N ASN A 40 -10.38 -7.70 1.78
CA ASN A 40 -9.13 -8.42 1.86
C ASN A 40 -8.00 -7.47 1.42
N ARG A 41 -6.95 -7.40 2.23
CA ARG A 41 -5.72 -6.72 1.88
C ARG A 41 -4.84 -7.69 1.13
N TYR A 42 -4.49 -7.37 -0.10
CA TYR A 42 -3.54 -8.16 -0.87
C TYR A 42 -2.22 -7.41 -0.99
N GLU A 43 -1.13 -8.13 -0.91
CA GLU A 43 0.22 -7.60 -1.13
C GLU A 43 0.90 -8.50 -2.15
N VAL A 44 1.30 -7.92 -3.28
CA VAL A 44 2.04 -8.59 -4.34
C VAL A 44 3.48 -8.13 -4.24
N ARG A 45 4.34 -9.01 -3.76
CA ARG A 45 5.75 -8.73 -3.54
C ARG A 45 6.59 -9.37 -4.64
N PRO A 46 7.24 -8.58 -5.49
CA PRO A 46 8.15 -9.13 -6.49
C PRO A 46 9.44 -9.63 -5.83
N LEU A 47 9.86 -10.83 -6.22
CA LEU A 47 11.14 -11.44 -5.88
C LEU A 47 12.21 -11.09 -6.93
N ARG A 48 11.80 -10.81 -8.17
CA ARG A 48 12.64 -10.35 -9.29
C ARG A 48 11.85 -9.40 -10.18
N LYS A 49 12.53 -8.75 -11.13
CA LYS A 49 11.86 -7.82 -12.06
C LYS A 49 10.85 -8.59 -12.92
N THR A 50 9.59 -8.22 -12.82
CA THR A 50 8.48 -8.90 -13.52
C THR A 50 7.41 -7.89 -13.89
N PHE A 51 6.66 -8.19 -14.94
CA PHE A 51 5.49 -7.41 -15.31
C PHE A 51 4.28 -7.97 -14.57
N VAL A 52 3.51 -7.08 -13.94
CA VAL A 52 2.30 -7.41 -13.19
C VAL A 52 1.15 -6.56 -13.68
N ARG A 53 0.03 -7.23 -13.87
CA ARG A 53 -1.27 -6.62 -14.10
C ARG A 53 -2.23 -7.11 -13.03
N VAL A 54 -2.72 -6.20 -12.21
CA VAL A 54 -3.60 -6.53 -11.08
C VAL A 54 -4.96 -5.90 -11.27
N VAL A 55 -6.00 -6.71 -11.37
CA VAL A 55 -7.41 -6.28 -11.49
C VAL A 55 -8.12 -6.56 -10.17
N ILE A 56 -8.68 -5.51 -9.56
CA ILE A 56 -9.37 -5.62 -8.27
C ILE A 56 -10.87 -5.73 -8.52
N ASP A 57 -11.53 -6.70 -7.87
CA ASP A 57 -12.97 -6.96 -7.94
C ASP A 57 -13.53 -7.21 -9.36
N GLY A 58 -12.66 -7.46 -10.35
CA GLY A 58 -13.04 -7.59 -11.76
C GLY A 58 -13.39 -6.26 -12.44
N LYS A 59 -13.08 -5.12 -11.82
CA LYS A 59 -13.20 -3.81 -12.45
C LYS A 59 -11.90 -3.47 -13.19
N SER A 60 -11.90 -3.64 -14.52
CA SER A 60 -10.75 -3.29 -15.37
C SER A 60 -10.37 -1.81 -15.31
N SER A 61 -11.30 -0.92 -14.95
CA SER A 61 -11.03 0.52 -14.78
C SER A 61 -10.07 0.83 -13.60
N GLY A 62 -9.83 -0.13 -12.71
CA GLY A 62 -8.87 -0.03 -11.61
C GLY A 62 -7.69 -0.99 -11.74
N ALA A 63 -7.42 -1.49 -12.95
CA ALA A 63 -6.31 -2.40 -13.18
C ALA A 63 -4.97 -1.66 -13.06
N VAL A 64 -4.05 -2.20 -12.27
CA VAL A 64 -2.69 -1.68 -12.13
C VAL A 64 -1.77 -2.52 -13.00
N GLU A 65 -1.21 -1.92 -14.06
CA GLU A 65 -0.33 -2.57 -15.01
C GLU A 65 1.04 -1.89 -14.99
N ARG A 66 2.06 -2.59 -14.48
CA ARG A 66 3.44 -2.07 -14.49
C ARG A 66 4.50 -3.14 -14.31
N TRP A 67 5.70 -2.80 -14.75
CA TRP A 67 6.91 -3.49 -14.31
C TRP A 67 7.20 -3.15 -12.86
N VAL A 68 7.49 -4.17 -12.07
CA VAL A 68 7.93 -4.03 -10.68
C VAL A 68 9.25 -4.72 -10.48
N ALA A 69 10.09 -4.13 -9.62
CA ALA A 69 11.38 -4.67 -9.22
C ALA A 69 11.32 -5.17 -7.76
N PRO A 70 12.22 -6.09 -7.36
CA PRO A 70 12.30 -6.50 -5.96
C PRO A 70 12.50 -5.29 -5.04
N GLY A 71 11.64 -5.17 -4.03
CA GLY A 71 11.57 -4.00 -3.14
C GLY A 71 10.35 -3.11 -3.39
N GLU A 72 9.73 -3.17 -4.56
CA GLU A 72 8.48 -2.46 -4.87
C GLU A 72 7.26 -3.38 -4.65
N ALA A 73 6.90 -3.60 -3.39
CA ALA A 73 5.69 -4.34 -3.06
C ALA A 73 4.44 -3.52 -3.42
N LEU A 74 3.52 -4.14 -4.15
CA LEU A 74 2.24 -3.53 -4.49
C LEU A 74 1.19 -3.96 -3.46
N SER A 75 0.53 -2.99 -2.81
CA SER A 75 -0.53 -3.23 -1.84
C SER A 75 -1.89 -2.87 -2.44
N PHE A 76 -2.85 -3.78 -2.32
CA PHE A 76 -4.20 -3.65 -2.85
C PHE A 76 -5.24 -3.97 -1.77
N ARG A 77 -6.46 -3.46 -1.94
CA ARG A 77 -7.61 -3.77 -1.08
C ARG A 77 -8.82 -4.05 -1.97
N GLY A 78 -9.48 -5.19 -1.76
CA GLY A 78 -10.63 -5.63 -2.57
C GLY A 78 -11.28 -6.88 -1.97
N GLN A 79 -12.39 -7.36 -2.53
CA GLN A 79 -12.92 -8.68 -2.13
C GLN A 79 -12.13 -9.79 -2.82
N ARG A 80 -11.78 -9.59 -4.09
CA ARG A 80 -10.96 -10.51 -4.92
C ARG A 80 -9.97 -9.73 -5.77
N ILE A 81 -8.87 -10.37 -6.14
CA ILE A 81 -7.94 -9.85 -7.14
C ILE A 81 -7.66 -10.89 -8.23
N ALA A 82 -7.49 -10.43 -9.45
CA ALA A 82 -6.84 -11.18 -10.51
C ALA A 82 -5.46 -10.58 -10.74
N VAL A 83 -4.43 -11.41 -10.68
CA VAL A 83 -3.03 -11.01 -10.83
C VAL A 83 -2.51 -11.76 -12.04
N GLU A 84 -2.32 -11.04 -13.14
CA GLU A 84 -1.67 -11.54 -14.34
C GLU A 84 -0.18 -11.20 -14.23
N VAL A 85 0.68 -12.22 -14.33
CA VAL A 85 2.12 -12.08 -14.13
C VAL A 85 2.86 -12.76 -15.27
N SER A 86 3.89 -12.11 -15.81
CA SER A 86 4.73 -12.80 -16.81
C SER A 86 5.48 -13.99 -16.23
N ASP A 87 5.86 -13.92 -14.95
CA ASP A 87 6.54 -14.99 -14.24
C ASP A 87 5.90 -15.15 -12.85
N PRO A 88 5.16 -16.24 -12.58
CA PRO A 88 4.45 -16.44 -11.33
C PRO A 88 5.36 -16.82 -10.16
N GLU A 89 6.55 -17.36 -10.45
CA GLU A 89 7.55 -17.66 -9.43
C GLU A 89 8.38 -16.42 -9.07
N ALA A 90 8.28 -15.35 -9.88
CA ALA A 90 8.86 -14.05 -9.61
C ALA A 90 8.07 -13.20 -8.61
N VAL A 91 6.89 -13.63 -8.15
CA VAL A 91 6.04 -12.89 -7.20
C VAL A 91 5.60 -13.75 -6.02
N GLU A 92 5.59 -13.16 -4.83
CA GLU A 92 4.89 -13.69 -3.67
C GLU A 92 3.60 -12.89 -3.48
N ILE A 93 2.46 -13.58 -3.35
CA ILE A 93 1.19 -12.94 -3.06
C ILE A 93 0.82 -13.23 -1.61
N ARG A 94 0.42 -12.19 -0.89
CA ARG A 94 -0.06 -12.27 0.48
C ARG A 94 -1.48 -11.73 0.55
N LYS A 95 -2.33 -12.42 1.29
CA LYS A 95 -3.71 -12.03 1.60
C LYS A 95 -3.84 -11.88 3.10
N ASN A 96 -4.21 -10.69 3.56
CA ASN A 96 -4.34 -10.32 4.97
C ASN A 96 -3.06 -10.64 5.78
N GLY A 97 -1.88 -10.47 5.17
CA GLY A 97 -0.58 -10.76 5.80
C GLY A 97 -0.17 -12.23 5.82
N ARG A 98 -0.98 -13.14 5.26
CA ARG A 98 -0.63 -14.55 5.08
C ARG A 98 -0.28 -14.84 3.63
N THR A 99 0.69 -15.69 3.36
CA THR A 99 1.00 -16.12 1.99
C THR A 99 -0.22 -16.76 1.36
N ALA A 100 -0.75 -16.14 0.30
CA ALA A 100 -1.81 -16.70 -0.50
C ALA A 100 -1.20 -17.75 -1.43
N GLN A 101 -1.82 -18.92 -1.49
CA GLN A 101 -1.36 -19.97 -2.40
C GLN A 101 -1.88 -19.73 -3.81
N ARG A 102 -1.12 -20.22 -4.79
CA ARG A 102 -1.53 -20.23 -6.19
C ARG A 102 -2.78 -21.12 -6.32
N GLY A 103 -3.95 -20.51 -6.57
CA GLY A 103 -5.24 -21.19 -6.58
C GLY A 103 -6.21 -20.79 -5.47
N ASP A 104 -5.88 -19.76 -4.66
CA ASP A 104 -6.85 -19.15 -3.74
C ASP A 104 -8.07 -18.65 -4.53
N VAL A 105 -9.30 -18.92 -4.05
CA VAL A 105 -10.54 -18.54 -4.79
C VAL A 105 -10.61 -17.02 -5.03
N ASP A 106 -9.93 -16.24 -4.18
CA ASP A 106 -9.89 -14.80 -4.24
C ASP A 106 -8.63 -14.25 -4.95
N VAL A 107 -7.71 -15.11 -5.40
CA VAL A 107 -6.50 -14.75 -6.15
C VAL A 107 -6.41 -15.62 -7.41
N ARG A 108 -6.77 -15.03 -8.55
CA ARG A 108 -6.59 -15.68 -9.84
C ARG A 108 -5.23 -15.33 -10.41
N LEU A 109 -4.37 -16.32 -10.65
CA LEU A 109 -3.06 -16.14 -11.26
C LEU A 109 -3.06 -16.70 -12.68
N GLU A 110 -2.92 -15.84 -13.68
CA GLU A 110 -2.82 -16.21 -15.11
C GLU A 110 -1.41 -15.91 -15.62
#